data_AF-A0AAW8HIU0-F1
#
_entry.id   AF-A0AAW8HIU0-F1
#
_cell.length_a   1.000
_cell.length_b   1.000
_cell.length_c   1.000
_cell.angle_alpha   90.00
_cell.angle_beta   90.00
_cell.angle_gamma   90.00
#
_symmetry.space_group_name_H-M   'P 1'
#
loop_
_entity.id
_entity.type
_entity.pdbx_description
1 polymer ?
#
loop_
_entity_poly.entity_id
_entity_poly.type
_entity_poly.pdbx_seq_one_letter_code
_entity_poly.pdbx_strand_id
1 'polypeptide(L)' 'EYIDYYNSRRISLKLKGLSPIEYRTQTYVPRV' A
#
# COMPACT_ATOMS: atom_id res chain seq x y z
N GLU A 1 9.05 13.33 -5.09
CA GLU A 1 7.80 13.25 -5.89
C GLU A 1 7.58 11.89 -6.57
N TYR A 2 8.48 11.41 -7.43
CA TYR A 2 8.35 10.08 -8.07
C TYR A 2 8.17 8.93 -7.07
N ILE A 3 9.00 8.91 -6.01
CA ILE A 3 8.96 7.87 -4.98
C ILE A 3 7.62 7.87 -4.24
N ASP A 4 7.12 9.04 -3.82
CA ASP A 4 5.84 9.15 -3.10
C ASP A 4 4.64 8.75 -3.99
N TYR A 5 4.69 9.08 -5.28
CA TYR A 5 3.66 8.63 -6.22
C TYR A 5 3.63 7.10 -6.29
N TYR A 6 4.79 6.44 -6.45
CA TYR A 6 4.87 4.99 -6.53
C TYR A 6 4.51 4.27 -5.24
N ASN A 7 4.91 4.82 -4.09
CA ASN A 7 4.70 4.18 -2.79
C ASN A 7 3.29 4.41 -2.24
N SER A 8 2.68 5.56 -2.54
CA SER A 8 1.43 5.96 -1.89
C SER A 8 0.22 6.07 -2.82
N ARG A 9 0.41 6.34 -4.13
CA ARG A 9 -0.70 6.79 -5.01
C ARG A 9 -0.93 5.96 -6.27
N ARG A 10 0.07 5.24 -6.78
CA ARG A 10 0.09 4.61 -8.11
C ARG A 10 -1.14 3.75 -8.47
N ILE A 11 -1.69 2.98 -7.52
CA ILE A 11 -2.65 1.92 -7.84
C ILE A 11 -3.78 1.76 -6.82
N SER A 12 -4.03 2.78 -6.00
CA SER A 12 -4.92 2.66 -4.84
C SER A 12 -6.35 2.26 -5.19
N LEU A 13 -6.89 2.76 -6.32
CA LEU A 13 -8.22 2.38 -6.82
C LEU A 13 -8.37 0.86 -7.03
N LYS A 14 -7.31 0.17 -7.51
CA LYS A 14 -7.32 -1.29 -7.70
C LYS A 14 -7.25 -2.04 -6.37
N LEU A 15 -6.61 -1.44 -5.36
CA LEU A 15 -6.41 -2.00 -4.03
C LEU A 15 -7.53 -1.60 -3.07
N LYS A 16 -8.75 -1.36 -3.59
CA LYS A 16 -9.92 -0.96 -2.79
C LYS A 16 -9.68 0.30 -1.95
N GLY A 17 -8.93 1.26 -2.49
CA GLY A 17 -8.60 2.53 -1.85
C GLY A 17 -7.29 2.52 -1.05
N LEU A 18 -6.63 1.36 -0.91
CA LEU A 18 -5.38 1.25 -0.14
C LEU A 18 -4.17 1.66 -0.96
N SER A 19 -3.21 2.34 -0.35
CA SER A 19 -1.91 2.57 -0.99
C SER A 19 -1.12 1.26 -1.18
N PRO A 20 -0.14 1.23 -2.10
CA PRO A 20 0.75 0.09 -2.29
C PRO A 20 1.42 -0.41 -0.99
N ILE A 21 1.78 0.50 -0.09
CA ILE A 21 2.40 0.13 1.19
C ILE A 21 1.39 -0.49 2.16
N GLU A 22 0.21 0.12 2.31
CA GLU A 22 -0.85 -0.39 3.18
C GLU A 22 -1.31 -1.79 2.77
N TYR A 23 -1.48 -2.02 1.46
CA TYR A 23 -1.85 -3.33 0.94
C TYR A 23 -0.80 -4.41 1.26
N ARG A 24 0.49 -4.09 1.18
CA ARG A 24 1.57 -5.04 1.52
C ARG A 24 1.61 -5.35 3.01
N THR A 25 1.27 -4.38 3.85
CA THR A 25 1.27 -4.55 5.31
C THR A 25 0.07 -5.34 5.83
N GLN A 26 -0.99 -5.56 5.04
CA GLN A 26 -2.16 -6.34 5.48
C GLN A 26 -1.85 -7.79 5.81
N THR A 27 -0.87 -8.39 5.14
CA THR A 27 -0.46 -9.78 5.40
C THR A 27 0.48 -9.88 6.61
N TYR A 28 0.96 -8.75 7.14
CA TYR A 28 1.80 -8.71 8.31
C TYR A 28 0.93 -8.77 9.56
N VAL A 29 0.57 -9.99 9.95
CA VAL A 29 0.05 -10.28 11.30
C VAL A 29 1.27 -10.65 12.16
N PRO A 30 1.76 -9.75 13.03
CA PRO A 30 2.78 -10.13 14.00
C PRO A 30 2.15 -11.18 14.92
N ARG A 31 2.61 -12.43 14.80
CA ARG A 31 2.28 -13.46 15.78
C ARG A 31 3.05 -13.11 17.05
N VAL A 32 2.30 -12.74 18.09
CA VAL A 32 2.76 -12.80 19.48
C VAL A 32 2.97 -14.24 19.90
#